data_AF-A0A7G7CMI1-F1
#
_entry.id   AF-A0A7G7CMI1-F1
#
_cell.length_a   1.000
_cell.length_b   1.000
_cell.length_c   1.000
_cell.angle_alpha   90.00
_cell.angle_beta   90.00
_cell.angle_gamma   90.00
#
_symmetry.space_group_name_H-M   'P 1'
#
loop_
_entity.id
_entity.type
_entity.pdbx_description
1 polymer ?
#
loop_
_entity_poly.entity_id
_entity_poly.type
_entity_poly.pdbx_seq_one_letter_code
_entity_poly.pdbx_strand_id
1 'polypeptide(L)'
;MKTRNHRWPGRDEAKARWGHTEEWEQSREQVARMTDEELKSVRQEHEDFASVVLKAAEAGTTPGSPEATDLVERHRTLIARWYEVSRAQQVLLARMYVDDARFGRLYRGQANYLLELVEAQASKECLDLDSLTWK
;
A
#
# COMPACT_ATOMS: atom_id res chain seq x y z
N MET A 1 -15.11 15.53 20.23
CA MET A 1 -14.89 15.68 18.77
C MET A 1 -13.61 16.45 18.55
N LYS A 2 -12.54 15.79 18.08
CA LYS A 2 -11.38 16.48 17.51
C LYS A 2 -11.41 16.23 16.01
N THR A 3 -11.81 17.25 15.27
CA THR A 3 -11.71 17.32 13.82
C THR A 3 -10.24 17.23 13.45
N ARG A 4 -9.79 16.08 12.94
CA ARG A 4 -8.47 15.95 12.30
C ARG A 4 -8.57 16.63 10.95
N ASN A 5 -8.23 17.92 10.95
CA ASN A 5 -8.08 18.74 9.77
C ASN A 5 -6.80 18.31 9.03
N HIS A 6 -6.84 17.19 8.30
CA HIS A 6 -5.75 16.80 7.41
C HIS A 6 -5.94 17.48 6.07
N ARG A 7 -5.53 18.75 6.02
CA ARG A 7 -5.35 19.48 4.77
C ARG A 7 -3.92 19.22 4.29
N TRP A 8 -3.75 18.49 3.19
CA TRP A 8 -2.44 18.33 2.52
C TRP A 8 -2.61 18.27 0.98
N PRO A 9 -1.65 18.77 0.16
CA PRO A 9 -1.88 19.29 -1.18
C PRO A 9 -1.49 18.31 -2.29
N GLY A 10 -1.96 18.61 -3.51
CA GLY A 10 -1.89 17.73 -4.67
C GLY A 10 -0.49 17.48 -5.24
N ARG A 11 -0.39 16.35 -5.97
CA ARG A 11 0.61 15.84 -6.93
C ARG A 11 2.10 16.22 -6.84
N ASP A 12 2.46 17.49 -6.67
CA ASP A 12 3.87 17.94 -6.64
C ASP A 12 4.53 17.65 -5.29
N GLU A 13 3.81 17.76 -4.18
CA GLU A 13 4.36 17.39 -2.87
C GLU A 13 4.52 15.88 -2.67
N ALA A 14 3.68 15.04 -3.27
CA ALA A 14 3.86 13.58 -3.25
C ALA A 14 5.16 13.16 -3.97
N LYS A 15 5.51 13.82 -5.07
CA LYS A 15 6.79 13.64 -5.77
C LYS A 15 7.99 14.18 -4.98
N ALA A 16 7.86 15.34 -4.33
CA ALA A 16 8.95 15.89 -3.51
C ALA A 16 9.18 15.09 -2.21
N ARG A 17 8.17 14.38 -1.70
CA ARG A 17 8.24 13.64 -0.43
C ARG A 17 8.57 12.15 -0.61
N TRP A 18 8.19 11.55 -1.75
CA TRP A 18 8.35 10.11 -2.02
C TRP A 18 8.86 9.79 -3.43
N GLY A 19 8.96 10.77 -4.32
CA GLY A 19 9.51 10.59 -5.68
C GLY A 19 11.03 10.64 -5.75
N HIS A 20 11.70 10.88 -4.60
CA HIS A 20 13.15 10.82 -4.44
C HIS A 20 13.62 9.56 -3.71
N THR A 21 12.71 8.62 -3.38
CA THR A 21 13.12 7.33 -2.81
C THR A 21 13.72 6.48 -3.92
N GLU A 22 14.91 5.91 -3.68
CA GLU A 22 15.61 5.04 -4.63
C GLU A 22 14.68 3.91 -5.10
N GLU A 23 13.76 3.49 -4.24
CA GLU A 23 12.79 2.42 -4.45
C GLU A 23 11.73 2.76 -5.52
N TRP A 24 11.36 4.04 -5.67
CA TRP A 24 10.48 4.50 -6.76
C TRP A 24 11.21 4.48 -8.11
N GLU A 25 12.50 4.84 -8.11
CA GLU A 25 13.35 4.78 -9.30
C GLU A 25 13.71 3.33 -9.67
N GLN A 26 13.98 2.48 -8.68
CA GLN A 26 14.18 1.04 -8.82
C GLN A 26 12.93 0.35 -9.37
N SER A 27 11.73 0.71 -8.92
CA SER A 27 10.50 0.16 -9.51
C SER A 27 10.39 0.52 -11.01
N ARG A 28 10.77 1.74 -11.41
CA ARG A 28 10.80 2.15 -12.82
C ARG A 28 11.89 1.44 -13.62
N GLU A 29 13.08 1.27 -13.06
CA GLU A 29 14.17 0.53 -13.71
C GLU A 29 13.85 -0.96 -13.85
N GLN A 30 13.25 -1.57 -12.83
CA GLN A 30 12.86 -2.98 -12.86
C GLN A 30 11.75 -3.21 -13.88
N VAL A 31 10.73 -2.35 -13.93
CA VAL A 31 9.71 -2.41 -15.00
C VAL A 31 10.33 -2.25 -16.39
N ALA A 32 11.39 -1.46 -16.53
CA ALA A 32 12.09 -1.28 -17.80
C ALA A 32 12.99 -2.47 -18.19
N ARG A 33 13.39 -3.31 -17.23
CA ARG A 33 14.21 -4.52 -17.45
C ARG A 33 13.38 -5.80 -17.56
N MET A 34 12.12 -5.78 -17.13
CA MET A 34 11.21 -6.92 -17.20
C MET A 34 10.80 -7.24 -18.64
N THR A 35 10.73 -8.53 -18.94
CA THR A 35 10.13 -9.06 -20.16
C THR A 35 8.62 -8.84 -20.16
N ASP A 36 7.99 -8.89 -21.35
CA ASP A 36 6.54 -8.76 -21.48
C ASP A 36 5.77 -9.82 -20.67
N GLU A 37 6.35 -11.02 -20.52
CA GLU A 37 5.80 -12.12 -19.72
C GLU A 37 5.84 -11.81 -18.22
N GLU A 38 6.96 -11.29 -17.71
CA GLU A 38 7.10 -10.86 -16.32
C GLU A 38 6.16 -9.70 -15.99
N LEU A 39 6.07 -8.72 -16.88
CA LEU A 39 5.12 -7.61 -16.74
C LEU A 39 3.67 -8.10 -16.71
N LYS A 40 3.33 -9.13 -17.49
CA LYS A 40 2.00 -9.74 -17.48
C LYS A 40 1.73 -10.50 -16.18
N SER A 41 2.70 -11.26 -15.67
CA SER A 41 2.59 -11.97 -14.39
C SER A 41 2.34 -11.00 -13.24
N VAL A 42 3.18 -9.96 -13.14
CA VAL A 42 3.06 -8.92 -12.10
C VAL A 42 1.69 -8.23 -12.16
N ARG A 43 1.20 -7.89 -13.35
CA ARG A 43 -0.14 -7.31 -13.51
C ARG A 43 -1.23 -8.26 -13.04
N GLN A 44 -1.17 -9.53 -13.43
CA GLN A 44 -2.17 -10.52 -13.01
C GLN A 44 -2.18 -10.70 -11.49
N GLU A 45 -1.01 -10.78 -10.86
CA GLU A 45 -0.89 -10.90 -9.40
C GLU A 45 -1.50 -9.70 -8.67
N HIS A 46 -1.31 -8.50 -9.19
CA HIS A 46 -1.94 -7.29 -8.64
C HIS A 46 -3.46 -7.30 -8.82
N GLU A 47 -3.96 -7.72 -10.00
CA GLU A 47 -5.39 -7.84 -10.27
C GLU A 47 -6.07 -8.88 -9.38
N ASP A 48 -5.42 -10.02 -9.17
CA ASP A 48 -5.87 -11.09 -8.28
C ASP A 48 -5.92 -10.59 -6.84
N PHE A 49 -4.87 -9.90 -6.38
CA PHE A 49 -4.84 -9.33 -5.05
C PHE A 49 -5.92 -8.26 -4.85
N ALA A 50 -6.08 -7.34 -5.80
CA ALA A 50 -7.12 -6.32 -5.74
C ALA A 50 -8.53 -6.94 -5.68
N SER A 51 -8.75 -8.08 -6.36
CA SER A 51 -10.00 -8.82 -6.30
C SER A 51 -10.23 -9.48 -4.94
N VAL A 52 -9.17 -9.96 -4.29
CA VAL A 52 -9.23 -10.49 -2.92
C VAL A 52 -9.52 -9.37 -1.91
N VAL A 53 -8.87 -8.21 -2.03
CA VAL A 53 -9.14 -7.05 -1.17
C VAL A 53 -10.59 -6.59 -1.30
N LEU A 54 -11.13 -6.54 -2.54
CA LEU A 54 -12.54 -6.23 -2.76
C LEU A 54 -13.48 -7.19 -2.05
N LYS A 55 -13.25 -8.50 -2.18
CA LYS A 55 -14.07 -9.52 -1.50
C LYS A 55 -13.99 -9.41 0.02
N ALA A 56 -12.82 -9.12 0.57
CA ALA A 56 -12.65 -8.92 2.01
C ALA A 56 -13.41 -7.68 2.50
N ALA A 57 -13.39 -6.59 1.72
CA ALA A 57 -14.17 -5.40 2.00
C ALA A 57 -15.68 -5.69 1.96
N GLU A 58 -16.15 -6.41 0.93
CA GLU A 58 -17.56 -6.84 0.80
C GLU A 58 -18.00 -7.78 1.94
N ALA A 59 -17.11 -8.65 2.40
CA ALA A 59 -17.36 -9.55 3.52
C ALA A 59 -17.25 -8.87 4.89
N GLY A 60 -16.78 -7.61 4.94
CA GLY A 60 -16.58 -6.88 6.19
C GLY A 60 -15.47 -7.48 7.07
N THR A 61 -14.41 -8.03 6.48
CA THR A 61 -13.27 -8.56 7.24
C THR A 61 -12.75 -7.50 8.21
N THR A 62 -12.69 -7.86 9.48
CA THR A 62 -12.44 -6.91 10.58
C THR A 62 -10.95 -6.58 10.66
N PRO A 63 -10.55 -5.29 10.70
CA PRO A 63 -9.17 -4.91 10.91
C PRO A 63 -8.57 -5.55 12.17
N GLY A 64 -7.39 -6.16 12.04
CA GLY A 64 -6.72 -6.88 13.12
C GLY A 64 -7.21 -8.30 13.39
N SER A 65 -8.16 -8.83 12.61
CA SER A 65 -8.47 -10.27 12.60
C SER A 65 -7.34 -11.08 11.94
N PRO A 66 -7.27 -12.42 12.15
CA PRO A 66 -6.30 -13.27 11.45
C PRO A 66 -6.40 -13.15 9.92
N GLU A 67 -7.61 -13.09 9.38
CA GLU A 67 -7.85 -12.93 7.94
C GLU A 67 -7.34 -11.58 7.43
N ALA A 68 -7.50 -10.51 8.22
CA ALA A 68 -6.90 -9.21 7.92
C ALA A 68 -5.37 -9.26 7.95
N THR A 69 -4.78 -9.96 8.93
CA THR A 69 -3.32 -10.14 9.02
C THR A 69 -2.79 -10.83 7.76
N ASP A 70 -3.46 -11.87 7.27
CA ASP A 70 -3.03 -12.58 6.05
C ASP A 70 -3.06 -11.69 4.81
N LEU A 71 -4.09 -10.83 4.67
CA LEU A 71 -4.17 -9.86 3.57
C LEU A 71 -3.04 -8.84 3.64
N VAL A 72 -2.73 -8.37 4.84
CA VAL A 72 -1.67 -7.40 5.08
C VAL A 72 -0.28 -8.00 4.79
N GLU A 73 -0.03 -9.26 5.16
CA GLU A 73 1.22 -9.95 4.81
C GLU A 73 1.34 -10.26 3.32
N ARG A 74 0.24 -10.65 2.68
CA ARG A 74 0.20 -10.85 1.24
C ARG A 74 0.51 -9.55 0.50
N HIS A 75 -0.04 -8.43 0.96
CA HIS A 75 0.27 -7.11 0.41
C HIS A 75 1.77 -6.79 0.55
N ARG A 76 2.35 -7.01 1.73
CA ARG A 76 3.78 -6.78 1.98
C ARG A 76 4.66 -7.65 1.08
N THR A 77 4.28 -8.91 0.89
CA THR A 77 4.96 -9.86 0.01
C THR A 77 4.93 -9.44 -1.46
N LEU A 78 3.81 -8.87 -1.93
CA LEU A 78 3.70 -8.33 -3.29
C LEU A 78 4.64 -7.14 -3.50
N ILE A 79 4.73 -6.24 -2.51
CA ILE A 79 5.67 -5.11 -2.57
C ILE A 79 7.13 -5.60 -2.49
N ALA A 80 7.39 -6.62 -1.67
CA ALA A 80 8.72 -7.22 -1.47
C ALA A 80 9.36 -7.79 -2.75
N ARG A 81 8.59 -7.92 -3.84
CA ARG A 81 9.11 -8.26 -5.17
C ARG A 81 10.01 -7.19 -5.76
N TRP A 82 9.85 -5.95 -5.33
CA TRP A 82 10.60 -4.81 -5.85
C TRP A 82 11.76 -4.44 -4.93
N TYR A 83 11.50 -4.40 -3.62
CA TYR A 83 12.47 -4.09 -2.58
C TYR A 83 11.92 -4.55 -1.22
N GLU A 84 12.79 -4.84 -0.26
CA GLU A 84 12.37 -5.22 1.09
C GLU A 84 11.60 -4.09 1.78
N VAL A 85 10.44 -4.40 2.36
CA VAL A 85 9.56 -3.43 2.99
C VAL A 85 9.24 -3.83 4.43
N SER A 86 9.62 -2.95 5.36
CA SER A 86 9.20 -2.99 6.75
C SER A 86 7.71 -2.65 6.89
N ARG A 87 7.10 -3.01 8.03
CA ARG A 87 5.71 -2.62 8.32
C ARG A 87 5.51 -1.10 8.29
N ALA A 88 6.46 -0.34 8.83
CA ALA A 88 6.40 1.13 8.83
C ALA A 88 6.34 1.69 7.40
N GLN A 89 7.21 1.21 6.51
CA GLN A 89 7.19 1.57 5.09
C GLN A 89 5.89 1.14 4.42
N GLN A 90 5.35 -0.04 4.76
CA GLN A 90 4.08 -0.52 4.22
C GLN A 90 2.91 0.41 4.58
N VAL A 91 2.83 0.92 5.82
CA VAL A 91 1.82 1.91 6.21
C VAL A 91 1.97 3.18 5.39
N LEU A 92 3.19 3.70 5.24
CA LEU A 92 3.47 4.92 4.48
C LEU A 92 3.07 4.77 3.00
N LEU A 93 3.34 3.60 2.40
CA LEU A 93 2.88 3.27 1.04
C LEU A 93 1.35 3.20 0.96
N ALA A 94 0.68 2.55 1.91
CA ALA A 94 -0.78 2.46 1.92
C ALA A 94 -1.45 3.84 2.03
N ARG A 95 -0.89 4.76 2.84
CA ARG A 95 -1.35 6.15 2.92
C ARG A 95 -1.22 6.86 1.57
N MET A 96 -0.08 6.71 0.91
CA MET A 96 0.13 7.26 -0.43
C MET A 96 -0.87 6.73 -1.46
N TYR A 97 -1.25 5.44 -1.39
CA TYR A 97 -2.22 4.85 -2.31
C TYR A 97 -3.62 5.43 -2.18
N VAL A 98 -4.00 5.85 -0.97
CA VAL A 98 -5.26 6.57 -0.72
C VAL A 98 -5.24 7.96 -1.37
N ASP A 99 -4.12 8.66 -1.24
CA ASP A 99 -3.99 10.04 -1.70
C ASP A 99 -3.88 10.15 -3.24
N ASP A 100 -3.40 9.12 -3.93
CA ASP A 100 -3.28 9.09 -5.39
C ASP A 100 -4.36 8.21 -6.04
N ALA A 101 -5.33 8.88 -6.68
CA ALA A 101 -6.46 8.26 -7.37
C ALA A 101 -6.09 7.22 -8.45
N ARG A 102 -4.83 7.18 -8.93
CA ARG A 102 -4.36 6.11 -9.82
C ARG A 102 -4.30 4.77 -9.08
N PHE A 103 -3.81 4.77 -7.84
CA PHE A 103 -3.74 3.57 -6.99
C PHE A 103 -5.12 3.20 -6.43
N GLY A 104 -5.99 4.18 -6.20
CA GLY A 104 -7.40 3.91 -5.92
C GLY A 104 -8.05 2.98 -6.96
N ARG A 105 -7.76 3.18 -8.25
CA ARG A 105 -8.25 2.27 -9.32
C ARG A 105 -7.58 0.90 -9.29
N LEU A 106 -6.28 0.84 -8.97
CA LEU A 106 -5.53 -0.42 -8.87
C LEU A 106 -6.16 -1.36 -7.84
N TYR A 107 -6.60 -0.82 -6.70
CA TYR A 107 -7.28 -1.59 -5.64
C TYR A 107 -8.81 -1.58 -5.77
N ARG A 108 -9.36 -1.32 -6.97
CA ARG A 108 -10.82 -1.32 -7.22
C ARG A 108 -11.63 -0.42 -6.26
N GLY A 109 -11.06 0.71 -5.86
CA GLY A 109 -11.65 1.65 -4.91
C GLY A 109 -11.38 1.35 -3.43
N GLN A 110 -10.69 0.24 -3.12
CA GLN A 110 -10.48 -0.25 -1.76
C GLN A 110 -9.14 0.18 -1.14
N ALA A 111 -8.53 1.27 -1.62
CA ALA A 111 -7.28 1.77 -1.07
C ALA A 111 -7.42 2.19 0.41
N ASN A 112 -8.53 2.83 0.78
CA ASN A 112 -8.81 3.20 2.17
C ASN A 112 -8.96 1.98 3.07
N TYR A 113 -9.72 0.97 2.61
CA TYR A 113 -9.91 -0.27 3.34
C TYR A 113 -8.57 -1.00 3.55
N LEU A 114 -7.73 -1.08 2.52
CA LEU A 114 -6.40 -1.65 2.64
C LEU A 114 -5.54 -0.89 3.66
N LEU A 115 -5.60 0.45 3.68
CA LEU A 115 -4.91 1.27 4.68
C LEU A 115 -5.38 0.93 6.10
N GLU A 116 -6.68 0.82 6.33
CA GLU A 116 -7.23 0.46 7.65
C GLU A 116 -6.70 -0.89 8.15
N LEU A 117 -6.63 -1.90 7.27
CA LEU A 117 -6.07 -3.21 7.64
C LEU A 117 -4.59 -3.11 8.02
N VAL A 118 -3.80 -2.37 7.24
CA VAL A 118 -2.37 -2.20 7.45
C VAL A 118 -2.08 -1.41 8.73
N GLU A 119 -2.83 -0.32 9.01
CA GLU A 119 -2.70 0.46 10.24
C GLU A 119 -3.12 -0.34 11.48
N ALA A 120 -4.17 -1.16 11.37
CA ALA A 120 -4.58 -2.03 12.46
C ALA A 120 -3.51 -3.08 12.79
N GLN A 121 -2.89 -3.69 11.77
CA GLN A 121 -1.80 -4.65 11.97
C GLN A 121 -0.56 -3.97 12.56
N ALA A 122 -0.17 -2.79 12.06
CA ALA A 122 0.93 -2.00 12.61
C ALA A 122 0.68 -1.61 14.08
N SER A 123 -0.56 -1.27 14.44
CA SER A 123 -0.95 -0.98 15.82
C SER A 123 -0.85 -2.21 16.72
N LYS A 124 -1.21 -3.41 16.23
CA LYS A 124 -0.99 -4.68 16.97
C LYS A 124 0.49 -4.99 17.20
N GLU A 125 1.35 -4.51 16.31
CA GLU A 125 2.81 -4.62 16.41
C GLU A 125 3.44 -3.49 17.23
N CYS A 126 2.62 -2.68 17.91
CA CYS A 126 3.05 -1.56 18.77
C CYS A 126 3.81 -0.46 18.03
N LEU A 127 3.57 -0.27 16.73
CA LEU A 127 4.12 0.85 15.97
C LEU A 127 3.34 2.14 16.26
N ASP A 128 4.07 3.23 16.47
CA ASP A 128 3.49 4.57 16.54
C ASP A 128 3.21 5.09 15.12
N LEU A 129 1.92 5.07 14.75
CA LEU A 129 1.43 5.49 13.44
C LEU A 129 1.63 6.98 13.14
N ASP A 130 1.80 7.82 14.17
CA ASP A 130 2.00 9.26 14.04
C ASP A 130 3.49 9.62 13.89
N SER A 131 4.40 8.72 14.26
CA SER A 131 5.86 8.93 14.20
C SER A 131 6.57 8.04 13.18
N LEU A 132 5.85 7.45 12.22
CA LEU A 132 6.46 6.58 11.21
C LEU A 132 7.37 7.37 10.27
N THR A 133 8.56 6.83 10.04
CA THR A 133 9.57 7.40 9.14
C THR A 133 10.02 6.34 8.15
N TRP A 134 10.29 6.76 6.91
CA TRP A 134 11.05 5.97 5.95
C TRP A 134 12.50 5.94 6.43
N LYS A 135 12.98 4.78 6.88
CA LYS A 135 14.35 4.53 7.34
C LYS A 135 14.89 3.32 6.62
#